data_AF-A0A2T0I3M2-F1
#
_entry.id   AF-A0A2T0I3M2-F1
#
_cell.length_a   1.000
_cell.length_b   1.000
_cell.length_c   1.000
_cell.angle_alpha   90.00
_cell.angle_beta   90.00
_cell.angle_gamma   90.00
#
_symmetry.space_group_name_H-M   'P 1'
#
loop_
_entity.id
_entity.type
_entity.pdbx_description
1 polymer ?
#
loop_
_entity_poly.entity_id
_entity_poly.type
_entity_poly.pdbx_seq_one_letter_code
_entity_poly.pdbx_strand_id
1 'polypeptide(L)'
;MKRDKELALRMLQVVQENADTEGMDLAHLRGALPGRHGVWTAEMIYHLGLLVEAGYLSKKAATDIDPTTVQLTWAGHDLIEQLMK
;
A
#
# COMPACT_ATOMS: atom_id res chain seq x y z
N MET A 1 -0.52 19.60 -3.14
CA MET A 1 -1.17 18.43 -2.52
C MET A 1 -0.67 18.31 -1.09
N LYS A 2 -1.53 18.09 -0.09
CA LYS A 2 -1.12 18.02 1.32
C LYS A 2 -0.62 16.60 1.62
N ARG A 3 0.45 16.48 2.41
CA ARG A 3 0.96 15.19 2.88
C ARG A 3 -0.05 14.57 3.85
N ASP A 4 -0.71 13.49 3.43
CA ASP A 4 -1.65 12.73 4.26
C ASP A 4 -0.91 11.51 4.84
N LYS A 5 -0.39 11.71 6.07
CA LYS A 5 0.33 10.65 6.78
C LYS A 5 -0.60 9.54 7.25
N GLU A 6 -1.87 9.85 7.52
CA GLU A 6 -2.86 8.87 7.97
C GLU A 6 -3.19 7.91 6.85
N LEU A 7 -3.38 8.43 5.63
CA LEU A 7 -3.57 7.59 4.45
C LEU A 7 -2.37 6.69 4.18
N ALA A 8 -1.15 7.23 4.24
CA ALA A 8 0.06 6.44 4.00
C ALA A 8 0.22 5.32 5.05
N LEU A 9 0.02 5.64 6.33
CA LEU A 9 0.03 4.65 7.40
C LEU A 9 -1.07 3.60 7.19
N ARG A 10 -2.27 4.02 6.80
CA ARG A 10 -3.39 3.10 6.58
C ARG A 10 -3.12 2.14 5.42
N MET A 11 -2.50 2.61 4.34
CA MET A 11 -2.06 1.74 3.23
C MET A 11 -1.07 0.68 3.71
N LEU A 12 -0.07 1.07 4.51
CA LEU A 12 0.91 0.15 5.07
C LEU A 12 0.25 -0.90 5.98
N GLN A 13 -0.65 -0.48 6.88
CA GLN A 13 -1.37 -1.39 7.77
C GLN A 13 -2.25 -2.38 7.00
N VAL A 14 -2.98 -1.91 5.99
CA VAL A 14 -3.83 -2.79 5.17
C VAL A 14 -2.99 -3.84 4.45
N VAL A 15 -1.84 -3.47 3.87
CA VAL A 15 -0.93 -4.44 3.25
C VAL A 15 -0.39 -5.42 4.30
N GLN A 16 0.00 -4.95 5.49
CA GLN A 16 0.48 -5.82 6.58
C GLN A 16 -0.58 -6.84 7.04
N GLU A 17 -1.84 -6.42 7.14
CA GLU A 17 -2.95 -7.24 7.64
C GLU A 17 -3.45 -8.27 6.61
N ASN A 18 -3.30 -8.00 5.31
CA ASN A 18 -4.00 -8.74 4.25
C ASN A 18 -3.08 -9.34 3.17
N ALA A 19 -1.80 -8.96 3.11
CA ALA A 19 -0.87 -9.55 2.14
C ALA A 19 -0.58 -11.01 2.48
N ASP A 20 -0.60 -11.87 1.47
CA ASP A 20 -0.09 -13.24 1.58
C ASP A 20 1.38 -13.31 1.15
N THR A 21 1.87 -14.51 0.87
CA THR A 21 3.26 -14.73 0.40
C THR A 21 3.56 -14.06 -0.95
N GLU A 22 2.55 -13.82 -1.80
CA GLU A 22 2.66 -13.17 -3.11
C GLU A 22 2.35 -11.65 -3.04
N GLY A 23 1.99 -11.16 -1.87
CA GLY A 23 1.64 -9.77 -1.61
C GLY A 23 0.13 -9.53 -1.65
N MET A 24 -0.25 -8.28 -1.87
CA MET A 24 -1.64 -7.85 -1.93
C MET A 24 -1.93 -7.20 -3.28
N ASP A 25 -2.96 -7.67 -3.97
CA ASP A 25 -3.45 -7.06 -5.20
C ASP A 25 -3.93 -5.61 -4.97
N LEU A 26 -3.65 -4.71 -5.93
CA LEU A 26 -4.07 -3.31 -5.86
C LEU A 26 -5.60 -3.12 -5.82
N ALA A 27 -6.39 -4.00 -6.42
CA ALA A 27 -7.85 -3.95 -6.33
C ALA A 27 -8.33 -4.28 -4.91
N HIS A 28 -7.78 -5.30 -4.26
CA HIS A 28 -8.00 -5.63 -2.85
C HIS A 28 -7.53 -4.50 -1.93
N LEU A 29 -6.33 -3.96 -2.14
CA LEU A 29 -5.83 -2.82 -1.34
C LEU A 29 -6.79 -1.64 -1.40
N ARG A 30 -7.26 -1.29 -2.60
CA ARG A 30 -8.26 -0.25 -2.80
C ARG A 30 -9.57 -0.57 -2.07
N GLY A 31 -10.05 -1.81 -2.14
CA GLY A 31 -11.29 -2.25 -1.50
C GLY A 31 -11.23 -2.23 0.03
N ALA A 32 -10.05 -2.46 0.61
CA ALA A 32 -9.84 -2.50 2.05
C ALA A 32 -9.59 -1.12 2.69
N LEU A 33 -9.37 -0.06 1.89
CA LEU A 33 -9.22 1.30 2.39
C LEU A 33 -10.60 1.91 2.74
N PRO A 34 -10.81 2.35 4.00
CA PRO A 34 -12.10 2.86 4.44
C PRO A 34 -12.50 4.16 3.71
N GLY A 35 -13.80 4.31 3.42
CA GLY A 35 -14.38 5.54 2.87
C GLY A 35 -14.09 5.83 1.39
N ARG A 36 -13.42 4.93 0.66
CA ARG A 36 -13.05 5.13 -0.76
C ARG A 36 -13.54 3.99 -1.64
N HIS A 37 -14.85 3.98 -1.89
CA HIS A 37 -15.49 2.97 -2.72
C HIS A 37 -15.35 3.30 -4.21
N GLY A 38 -14.69 2.41 -4.95
CA GLY A 38 -14.87 2.30 -6.41
C GLY A 38 -13.70 2.73 -7.29
N VAL A 39 -12.89 3.71 -6.91
CA VAL A 39 -11.85 4.27 -7.82
C VAL A 39 -10.58 4.67 -7.06
N TRP A 40 -9.41 4.47 -7.67
CA TRP A 40 -8.15 5.05 -7.21
C TRP A 40 -8.20 6.57 -7.32
N THR A 41 -8.07 7.28 -6.20
CA THR A 41 -7.94 8.75 -6.23
C THR A 41 -6.49 9.15 -6.55
N ALA A 42 -6.29 10.35 -7.09
CA ALA A 42 -4.94 10.88 -7.34
C ALA A 42 -4.08 10.90 -6.07
N GLU A 43 -4.69 11.17 -4.92
CA GLU A 43 -4.04 11.15 -3.63
C GLU A 43 -3.57 9.73 -3.25
N MET A 44 -4.40 8.71 -3.49
CA MET A 44 -4.02 7.31 -3.23
C MET A 44 -2.86 6.89 -4.14
N ILE A 45 -2.94 7.22 -5.43
CA ILE A 45 -1.89 6.89 -6.40
C ILE A 45 -0.57 7.53 -5.98
N TYR A 46 -0.60 8.81 -5.58
CA TYR A 46 0.59 9.51 -5.12
C TYR A 46 1.21 8.89 -3.87
N HIS A 47 0.42 8.61 -2.83
CA HIS A 47 0.96 8.04 -1.59
C HIS A 47 1.48 6.61 -1.81
N LEU A 48 0.80 5.81 -2.64
CA LEU A 48 1.31 4.50 -3.04
C LEU A 48 2.66 4.63 -3.77
N GLY A 49 2.78 5.57 -4.70
CA GLY A 49 4.03 5.86 -5.40
C GLY A 49 5.16 6.21 -4.43
N LEU A 50 4.92 7.12 -3.48
CA LEU A 50 5.92 7.48 -2.47
C LEU A 50 6.36 6.29 -1.60
N LEU A 51 5.41 5.45 -1.19
CA LEU A 51 5.73 4.28 -0.36
C LEU A 51 6.58 3.25 -1.14
N VAL A 52 6.33 3.09 -2.44
CA VAL A 52 7.11 2.21 -3.30
C VAL A 52 8.49 2.79 -3.59
N GLU A 53 8.56 4.06 -3.99
CA GLU A 53 9.82 4.74 -4.32
C GLU A 53 10.76 4.87 -3.11
N ALA A 54 10.19 5.07 -1.91
CA ALA A 54 10.95 5.10 -0.66
C ALA A 54 11.33 3.70 -0.14
N GLY A 55 10.88 2.63 -0.80
CA GLY A 55 11.22 1.25 -0.45
C GLY A 55 10.46 0.68 0.75
N TYR A 56 9.37 1.30 1.19
CA TYR A 56 8.48 0.76 2.24
C TYR A 56 7.52 -0.30 1.71
N LEU A 57 7.17 -0.19 0.42
CA LEU A 57 6.44 -1.20 -0.33
C LEU A 57 7.28 -1.67 -1.52
N SER A 58 7.24 -2.97 -1.81
CA SER A 58 7.69 -3.52 -3.09
C SER A 58 6.48 -3.69 -3.98
N LYS A 59 6.58 -3.30 -5.26
CA LYS A 59 5.51 -3.46 -6.25
C LYS A 59 5.94 -4.49 -7.29
N LYS A 60 5.17 -5.56 -7.44
CA LYS A 60 5.32 -6.56 -8.50
C LYS A 60 4.40 -6.17 -9.66
N ALA A 61 4.98 -5.97 -10.85
CA ALA A 61 4.19 -5.65 -12.03
C ALA A 61 3.26 -6.82 -12.38
N ALA A 62 2.10 -6.50 -12.99
CA ALA A 62 1.20 -7.52 -13.49
C ALA A 62 1.88 -8.39 -14.56
N THR A 63 1.51 -9.66 -14.60
CA THR A 63 1.81 -10.58 -15.70
C THR A 63 0.50 -10.88 -16.45
N ASP A 64 0.55 -11.72 -17.48
CA ASP A 64 -0.66 -12.17 -18.18
C ASP A 64 -1.61 -12.97 -17.28
N ILE A 65 -1.12 -13.45 -16.13
CA ILE A 65 -1.84 -14.34 -15.21
C ILE A 65 -2.08 -13.66 -13.86
N ASP A 66 -1.16 -12.82 -13.40
CA ASP A 66 -1.20 -12.22 -12.06
C ASP A 66 -1.45 -10.71 -12.12
N PRO A 67 -2.34 -10.17 -11.24
CA PRO A 67 -2.51 -8.73 -11.11
C PRO A 67 -1.25 -8.07 -10.54
N THR A 68 -1.20 -6.73 -10.63
CA THR A 68 -0.18 -5.96 -9.93
C THR A 68 -0.37 -6.11 -8.43
N THR A 69 0.65 -6.60 -7.73
CA THR A 69 0.63 -6.75 -6.27
C THR A 69 1.63 -5.82 -5.60
N VAL A 70 1.39 -5.56 -4.32
CA VAL A 70 2.30 -4.84 -3.44
C VAL A 70 2.54 -5.63 -2.16
N GLN A 71 3.76 -5.57 -1.65
CA GLN A 71 4.16 -6.27 -0.44
C GLN A 71 4.93 -5.33 0.46
N LEU A 72 4.79 -5.51 1.78
CA LEU A 72 5.61 -4.80 2.74
C LEU A 72 7.06 -5.24 2.64
N THR A 73 7.98 -4.28 2.71
CA THR A 73 9.39 -4.57 2.94
C THR A 73 9.69 -4.55 4.44
N TRP A 74 10.88 -4.99 4.84
CA TRP A 74 11.34 -4.83 6.23
C TRP A 74 11.36 -3.37 6.67
N ALA A 75 11.79 -2.46 5.80
CA ALA A 75 11.73 -1.02 6.10
C ALA A 75 10.29 -0.53 6.29
N GLY A 76 9.33 -1.10 5.56
CA GLY A 76 7.90 -0.83 5.76
C GLY A 76 7.41 -1.28 7.14
N HIS A 77 7.84 -2.46 7.60
CA HIS A 77 7.51 -2.95 8.94
C HIS A 77 8.08 -2.03 10.02
N ASP A 78 9.37 -1.68 9.92
CA ASP A 78 10.05 -0.78 10.85
C ASP A 78 9.34 0.58 10.93
N LEU A 79 8.87 1.10 9.79
CA LEU A 79 8.15 2.37 9.74
C LEU A 79 6.79 2.29 10.47
N ILE A 80 6.02 1.21 10.29
CA ILE A 80 4.76 1.03 11.03
C ILE A 80 5.04 1.03 12.53
N GLU A 81 6.04 0.28 12.99
CA GLU A 81 6.41 0.21 14.40
C GLU A 81 6.84 1.56 14.98
N GLN A 82 7.54 2.39 14.19
CA GLN A 82 7.92 3.75 14.59
C GLN A 82 6.73 4.70 14.69
N LEU A 83 5.70 4.53 13.83
CA LEU A 83 4.53 5.40 13.80
C LEU A 83 3.46 5.01 14.84
N MET A 84 3.51 3.80 15.37
CA MET A 84 2.58 3.28 16.38
C MET A 84 3.11 3.38 17.82
N LYS A 85 4.30 3.95 18.02
CA LYS A 85 4.83 4.35 19.33
C LYS A 85 4.38 5.76 19.71
#